data_AF-A0A7W7L8Q7-F1
#
_entry.id   AF-A0A7W7L8Q7-F1
#
_cell.length_a   1.000
_cell.length_b   1.000
_cell.length_c   1.000
_cell.angle_alpha   90.00
_cell.angle_beta   90.00
_cell.angle_gamma   90.00
#
_symmetry.space_group_name_H-M   'P 1'
#
loop_
_entity.id
_entity.type
_entity.pdbx_description
1 polymer ?
#
loop_
_entity_poly.entity_id
_entity_poly.type
_entity_poly.pdbx_seq_one_letter_code
_entity_poly.pdbx_strand_id
1 'polypeptide(L)'
;MTHAVDVVEAAAIALQQGSWIPSGDERALGQAFFSHRAALEQRLLPGMPASQDPQGWVTQHVLWLQDAAALADQLVAQWYAYLPGSYMTALLAAYADQIRPALPLAARLYESWEAERPEPLTQETVAWWEEWHLPAAERKQLDELTHRTIIIGSVLVTAVGDN
;
A
#
# COMPACT_ATOMS: atom_id res chain seq x y z
N MET A 1 -9.42 7.13 -13.15
CA MET A 1 -8.36 6.10 -13.14
C MET A 1 -7.25 6.35 -14.16
N THR A 2 -7.38 7.33 -15.08
CA THR A 2 -6.36 7.67 -16.09
C THR A 2 -5.13 8.36 -15.50
N HIS A 3 -5.32 9.42 -14.69
CA HIS A 3 -4.21 10.25 -14.21
C HIS A 3 -3.09 9.53 -13.43
N ALA A 4 -3.39 8.53 -12.59
CA ALA A 4 -2.37 7.82 -11.81
C ALA A 4 -1.51 6.89 -12.70
N VAL A 5 -2.14 6.24 -13.69
CA VAL A 5 -1.43 5.43 -14.69
C VAL A 5 -0.54 6.33 -15.55
N ASP A 6 -1.07 7.48 -15.97
CA ASP A 6 -0.34 8.46 -16.78
C ASP A 6 0.91 8.99 -16.04
N VAL A 7 0.83 9.22 -14.72
CA VAL A 7 1.96 9.69 -13.90
C VAL A 7 3.06 8.64 -13.76
N VAL A 8 2.69 7.38 -13.51
CA VAL A 8 3.65 6.29 -13.32
C VAL A 8 4.39 5.99 -14.62
N GLU A 9 3.65 5.94 -15.73
CA GLU A 9 4.22 5.78 -17.06
C GLU A 9 5.13 6.95 -17.44
N ALA A 10 4.68 8.19 -17.22
CA ALA A 10 5.49 9.37 -17.50
C ALA A 10 6.79 9.40 -16.68
N ALA A 11 6.74 9.03 -15.40
CA ALA A 11 7.92 8.96 -14.55
C ALA A 11 8.89 7.86 -15.00
N ALA A 12 8.38 6.67 -15.36
CA ALA A 12 9.18 5.57 -15.86
C ALA A 12 9.88 5.92 -17.19
N ILE A 13 9.15 6.55 -18.13
CA ILE A 13 9.71 7.05 -19.39
C ILE A 13 10.77 8.11 -19.10
N ALA A 14 10.49 9.05 -18.19
CA ALA A 14 11.41 10.13 -17.87
C ALA A 14 12.73 9.63 -17.28
N LEU A 15 12.68 8.62 -16.38
CA LEU A 15 13.86 7.91 -15.86
C LEU A 15 14.63 7.22 -16.99
N GLN A 16 13.94 6.42 -17.81
CA GLN A 16 14.57 5.64 -18.89
C GLN A 16 15.29 6.53 -19.91
N GLN A 17 14.71 7.70 -20.21
CA GLN A 17 15.29 8.67 -21.15
C GLN A 17 16.33 9.59 -20.49
N GLY A 18 16.53 9.49 -19.17
CA GLY A 18 17.41 10.39 -18.41
C GLY A 18 16.91 11.85 -18.35
N SER A 19 15.65 12.08 -18.72
CA SER A 19 15.01 13.42 -18.66
C SER A 19 14.55 13.79 -17.26
N TRP A 20 14.41 12.78 -16.38
CA TRP A 20 14.35 12.96 -14.94
C TRP A 20 15.48 12.18 -14.28
N ILE A 21 16.35 12.91 -13.59
CA ILE A 21 17.38 12.35 -12.71
C ILE A 21 16.99 12.76 -11.29
N PRO A 22 16.62 11.82 -10.40
CA PRO A 22 16.16 12.13 -9.06
C PRO A 22 17.20 12.94 -8.29
N SER A 23 16.79 14.11 -7.80
CA SER A 23 17.65 14.97 -6.97
C SER A 23 17.98 14.31 -5.63
N GLY A 24 18.94 14.87 -4.88
CA GLY A 24 19.27 14.37 -3.54
C GLY A 24 18.06 14.34 -2.59
N ASP A 25 17.21 15.36 -2.65
CA ASP A 25 15.99 15.45 -1.84
C ASP A 25 14.93 14.45 -2.28
N GLU A 26 14.75 14.23 -3.59
CA GLU A 26 13.84 13.19 -4.10
C GLU A 26 14.29 11.79 -3.70
N ARG A 27 15.60 11.52 -3.76
CA ARG A 27 16.16 10.24 -3.30
C ARG A 27 15.96 10.08 -1.80
N ALA A 28 16.20 11.12 -1.00
CA ALA A 28 15.97 11.09 0.44
C ALA A 28 14.51 10.80 0.78
N LEU A 29 13.56 11.42 0.07
CA LEU A 29 12.13 11.14 0.19
C LEU A 29 11.81 9.68 -0.16
N GLY A 30 12.29 9.17 -1.30
CA GLY A 30 12.07 7.77 -1.69
C GLY A 30 12.67 6.77 -0.69
N GLN A 31 13.87 7.04 -0.17
CA GLN A 31 14.50 6.24 0.88
C GLN A 31 13.70 6.25 2.18
N ALA A 32 13.24 7.43 2.61
CA ALA A 32 12.39 7.56 3.80
C ALA A 32 11.10 6.74 3.65
N PHE A 33 10.46 6.78 2.48
CA PHE A 33 9.31 5.93 2.19
C PHE A 33 9.63 4.45 2.34
N PHE A 34 10.70 3.94 1.71
CA PHE A 34 11.05 2.52 1.81
C PHE A 34 11.43 2.09 3.24
N SER A 35 12.23 2.90 3.94
CA SER A 35 12.62 2.62 5.32
C SER A 35 11.41 2.59 6.25
N HIS A 36 10.51 3.57 6.16
CA HIS A 36 9.31 3.61 6.99
C HIS A 36 8.32 2.49 6.62
N ARG A 37 8.14 2.22 5.32
CA ARG A 37 7.27 1.14 4.85
C ARG A 37 7.75 -0.23 5.33
N ALA A 38 9.06 -0.48 5.33
CA ALA A 38 9.64 -1.72 5.85
C ALA A 38 9.49 -1.86 7.37
N ALA A 39 9.34 -0.75 8.09
CA ALA A 39 9.08 -0.72 9.52
C ALA A 39 7.60 -0.78 9.89
N LEU A 40 6.68 -0.81 8.91
CA LEU A 40 5.25 -0.95 9.19
C LEU A 40 4.96 -2.32 9.80
N GLU A 41 4.38 -2.32 10.99
CA GLU A 41 3.90 -3.54 11.63
C GLU A 41 2.66 -4.06 10.89
N GLN A 42 2.63 -5.37 10.63
CA GLN A 42 1.44 -6.01 10.08
C GLN A 42 0.42 -6.26 11.19
N ARG A 43 -0.49 -5.31 11.38
CA ARG A 43 -1.50 -5.36 12.44
C ARG A 43 -2.49 -6.50 12.25
N LEU A 44 -2.88 -7.10 13.37
CA LEU A 44 -3.99 -8.06 13.45
C LEU A 44 -5.22 -7.37 14.03
N LEU A 45 -6.41 -7.86 13.70
CA LEU A 45 -7.62 -7.46 14.40
C LEU A 45 -7.58 -7.89 15.88
N PRO A 46 -8.30 -7.22 16.79
CA PRO A 46 -8.22 -7.50 18.22
C PRO A 46 -8.48 -8.97 18.58
N GLY A 47 -7.47 -9.63 19.15
CA GLY A 47 -7.53 -11.05 19.55
C GLY A 47 -7.40 -12.05 18.40
N MET A 48 -7.32 -11.61 17.14
CA MET A 48 -7.09 -12.48 15.99
C MET A 48 -5.73 -13.20 16.19
N PRO A 49 -5.69 -14.54 16.08
CA PRO A 49 -4.44 -15.27 16.21
C PRO A 49 -3.54 -14.99 15.01
N ALA A 50 -2.22 -15.08 15.18
CA ALA A 50 -1.29 -15.00 14.07
C ALA A 50 -1.55 -16.12 13.05
N SER A 51 -1.53 -15.81 11.75
CA SER A 51 -1.75 -16.83 10.71
C SER A 51 -0.64 -17.88 10.72
N GLN A 52 -1.00 -19.14 10.45
CA GLN A 52 -0.03 -20.20 10.16
C GLN A 52 0.43 -20.18 8.69
N ASP A 53 -0.30 -19.49 7.81
CA ASP A 53 0.10 -19.29 6.43
C ASP A 53 1.23 -18.24 6.35
N PRO A 54 2.35 -18.51 5.67
CA PRO A 54 3.40 -17.52 5.43
C PRO A 54 2.92 -16.22 4.75
N GLN A 55 1.83 -16.27 4.00
CA GLN A 55 1.22 -15.10 3.37
C GLN A 55 0.45 -14.21 4.35
N GLY A 56 0.19 -14.69 5.56
CA GLY A 56 -0.61 -13.98 6.56
C GLY A 56 -2.11 -14.07 6.29
N TRP A 57 -2.88 -13.29 7.02
CA TRP A 57 -4.32 -13.14 6.79
C TRP A 57 -4.60 -12.10 5.70
N VAL A 58 -5.67 -12.26 4.93
CA VAL A 58 -6.04 -11.27 3.91
C VAL A 58 -6.37 -9.93 4.57
N THR A 59 -7.07 -9.98 5.70
CA THR A 59 -7.38 -8.82 6.55
C THR A 59 -6.11 -8.11 7.00
N GLN A 60 -5.08 -8.86 7.41
CA GLN A 60 -3.80 -8.29 7.82
C GLN A 60 -3.14 -7.52 6.66
N HIS A 61 -3.20 -8.05 5.44
CA HIS A 61 -2.75 -7.35 4.23
C HIS A 61 -3.56 -6.07 3.96
N VAL A 62 -4.89 -6.11 4.09
CA VAL A 62 -5.77 -4.93 3.92
C VAL A 62 -5.43 -3.83 4.93
N LEU A 63 -5.19 -4.18 6.20
CA LEU A 63 -4.78 -3.22 7.23
C LEU A 63 -3.39 -2.65 6.95
N TRP A 64 -2.45 -3.47 6.49
CA TRP A 64 -1.13 -3.00 6.09
C TRP A 64 -1.20 -2.04 4.89
N LEU A 65 -2.07 -2.30 3.90
CA LEU A 65 -2.31 -1.39 2.78
C LEU A 65 -2.81 -0.03 3.28
N GLN A 66 -3.76 -0.01 4.23
CA GLN A 66 -4.24 1.22 4.85
C GLN A 66 -3.08 2.03 5.45
N ASP A 67 -2.20 1.39 6.22
CA ASP A 67 -1.06 2.06 6.86
C ASP A 67 -0.04 2.55 5.82
N ALA A 68 0.20 1.78 4.77
CA ALA A 68 1.11 2.15 3.67
C ALA A 68 0.58 3.37 2.88
N ALA A 69 -0.72 3.47 2.65
CA ALA A 69 -1.33 4.63 2.02
C ALA A 69 -1.21 5.89 2.90
N ALA A 70 -1.51 5.75 4.20
CA ALA A 70 -1.37 6.84 5.17
C ALA A 70 0.08 7.34 5.27
N LEU A 71 1.05 6.42 5.26
CA LEU A 71 2.47 6.75 5.23
C LEU A 71 2.84 7.56 3.98
N ALA A 72 2.38 7.13 2.81
CA ALA A 72 2.65 7.83 1.55
C ALA A 72 2.03 9.24 1.56
N ASP A 73 0.77 9.38 1.97
CA ASP A 73 0.10 10.69 2.10
C ASP A 73 0.84 11.60 3.10
N GLN A 74 1.28 11.06 4.24
CA GLN A 74 2.04 11.80 5.25
C GLN A 74 3.38 12.31 4.71
N LEU A 75 4.13 11.47 4.01
CA LEU A 75 5.42 11.86 3.43
C LEU A 75 5.23 12.88 2.31
N VAL A 76 4.23 12.70 1.45
CA VAL A 76 3.89 13.70 0.43
C VAL A 76 3.58 15.04 1.11
N ALA A 77 2.73 15.07 2.13
CA ALA A 77 2.37 16.32 2.83
C ALA A 77 3.58 17.01 3.49
N GLN A 78 4.50 16.24 4.09
CA GLN A 78 5.72 16.78 4.72
C GLN A 78 6.68 17.40 3.71
N TRP A 79 6.79 16.81 2.51
CA TRP A 79 7.76 17.20 1.51
C TRP A 79 7.19 18.10 0.41
N TYR A 80 5.87 18.24 0.31
CA TYR A 80 5.20 18.99 -0.76
C TYR A 80 5.67 20.44 -0.86
N ALA A 81 5.92 21.10 0.27
CA ALA A 81 6.42 22.47 0.30
C ALA A 81 7.84 22.61 -0.29
N TYR A 82 8.62 21.53 -0.27
CA TYR A 82 10.02 21.52 -0.72
C TYR A 82 10.18 20.96 -2.14
N LEU A 83 9.28 20.08 -2.57
CA LEU A 83 9.33 19.40 -3.87
C LEU A 83 7.99 19.49 -4.63
N PRO A 84 7.45 20.69 -4.90
CA PRO A 84 6.18 20.81 -5.60
C PRO A 84 6.30 20.31 -7.05
N GLY A 85 5.43 19.37 -7.43
CA GLY A 85 5.37 18.85 -8.81
C GLY A 85 6.52 17.90 -9.21
N SER A 86 7.29 17.42 -8.24
CA SER A 86 8.33 16.41 -8.45
C SER A 86 7.73 15.06 -8.83
N TYR A 87 8.38 14.33 -9.73
CA TYR A 87 7.97 12.97 -10.09
C TYR A 87 7.97 12.03 -8.87
N MET A 88 8.91 12.19 -7.94
CA MET A 88 8.93 11.41 -6.70
C MET A 88 7.66 11.64 -5.86
N THR A 89 7.28 12.90 -5.64
CA THR A 89 6.04 13.21 -4.90
C THR A 89 4.80 12.70 -5.64
N ALA A 90 4.77 12.79 -6.97
CA ALA A 90 3.68 12.31 -7.80
C ALA A 90 3.56 10.77 -7.78
N LEU A 91 4.68 10.05 -7.77
CA LEU A 91 4.71 8.59 -7.64
C LEU A 91 4.20 8.12 -6.28
N LEU A 92 4.60 8.79 -5.18
CA LEU A 92 4.09 8.48 -3.85
C LEU A 92 2.59 8.79 -3.71
N ALA A 93 2.13 9.91 -4.29
CA ALA A 93 0.70 10.20 -4.35
C ALA A 93 -0.05 9.14 -5.16
N ALA A 94 0.48 8.73 -6.33
CA ALA A 94 -0.10 7.65 -7.13
C ALA A 94 -0.12 6.30 -6.38
N TYR A 95 0.90 6.03 -5.56
CA TYR A 95 0.93 4.85 -4.69
C TYR A 95 -0.22 4.85 -3.69
N ALA A 96 -0.45 5.97 -2.98
CA ALA A 96 -1.57 6.12 -2.05
C ALA A 96 -2.92 6.05 -2.76
N ASP A 97 -3.07 6.77 -3.88
CA ASP A 97 -4.26 6.75 -4.74
C ASP A 97 -4.63 5.34 -5.18
N GLN A 98 -3.63 4.52 -5.52
CA GLN A 98 -3.83 3.14 -5.95
C GLN A 98 -4.39 2.27 -4.82
N ILE A 99 -4.08 2.58 -3.57
CA ILE A 99 -4.54 1.85 -2.39
C ILE A 99 -5.92 2.33 -1.90
N ARG A 100 -6.27 3.61 -2.09
CA ARG A 100 -7.53 4.20 -1.59
C ARG A 100 -8.79 3.35 -1.79
N PRO A 101 -8.99 2.65 -2.93
CA PRO A 101 -10.16 1.78 -3.11
C PRO A 101 -10.30 0.66 -2.06
N ALA A 102 -9.21 0.24 -1.40
CA ALA A 102 -9.22 -0.76 -0.34
C ALA A 102 -9.53 -0.19 1.06
N LEU A 103 -9.50 1.13 1.26
CA LEU A 103 -9.72 1.73 2.59
C LEU A 103 -11.13 1.49 3.15
N PRO A 104 -12.22 1.58 2.36
CA PRO A 104 -13.55 1.22 2.85
C PRO A 104 -13.64 -0.24 3.29
N LEU A 105 -12.88 -1.13 2.65
CA LEU A 105 -12.83 -2.54 3.03
C LEU A 105 -12.15 -2.72 4.40
N ALA A 106 -11.04 -2.03 4.66
CA ALA A 106 -10.38 -2.05 5.97
C ALA A 106 -11.35 -1.64 7.11
N ALA A 107 -12.10 -0.55 6.92
CA ALA A 107 -13.10 -0.08 7.87
C ALA A 107 -14.21 -1.14 8.08
N ARG A 108 -14.77 -1.67 6.99
CA ARG A 108 -15.82 -2.69 7.04
C ARG A 108 -15.36 -3.96 7.76
N LEU A 109 -14.12 -4.41 7.54
CA LEU A 109 -13.56 -5.59 8.21
C LEU A 109 -13.45 -5.36 9.71
N TYR A 110 -13.00 -4.17 10.13
CA TYR A 110 -12.93 -3.82 11.54
C TYR A 110 -14.33 -3.80 12.19
N GLU A 111 -15.30 -3.16 11.54
CA GLU A 111 -16.69 -3.11 12.01
C GLU A 111 -17.32 -4.51 12.09
N SER A 112 -17.11 -5.34 11.07
CA SER A 112 -17.60 -6.72 11.02
C SER A 112 -16.96 -7.57 12.10
N TRP A 113 -15.68 -7.35 12.40
CA TRP A 113 -14.98 -8.07 13.45
C TRP A 113 -15.51 -7.70 14.82
N GLU A 114 -15.73 -6.42 15.11
CA GLU A 114 -16.31 -6.01 16.40
C GLU A 114 -17.74 -6.51 16.58
N ALA A 115 -18.53 -6.60 15.50
CA ALA A 115 -19.92 -7.06 15.56
C ALA A 115 -20.05 -8.59 15.64
N GLU A 116 -19.22 -9.32 14.90
CA GLU A 116 -19.42 -10.75 14.61
C GLU A 116 -18.12 -11.55 14.82
N ARG A 117 -17.27 -11.12 15.76
CA ARG A 117 -16.02 -11.82 16.07
C ARG A 117 -16.30 -13.31 16.35
N PRO A 118 -15.59 -14.24 15.69
CA PRO A 118 -15.79 -15.66 15.95
C PRO A 118 -15.36 -16.03 17.38
N GLU A 119 -16.14 -16.93 17.99
CA GLU A 119 -15.80 -17.57 19.26
C GLU A 119 -15.95 -19.09 19.12
N PRO A 120 -14.91 -19.90 19.42
CA PRO A 120 -13.58 -19.50 19.90
C PRO A 120 -12.68 -18.88 18.81
N LEU A 121 -11.70 -18.07 19.20
CA LEU A 121 -10.70 -17.48 18.29
C LEU A 121 -9.60 -18.49 17.91
N THR A 122 -9.90 -19.32 16.92
CA THR A 122 -8.98 -20.33 16.36
C THR A 122 -8.62 -20.00 14.92
N GLN A 123 -7.57 -20.64 14.38
CA GLN A 123 -7.20 -20.47 12.95
C GLN A 123 -8.38 -20.77 12.02
N GLU A 124 -9.07 -21.89 12.26
CA GLU A 124 -10.16 -22.35 11.42
C GLU A 124 -11.35 -21.38 11.44
N THR A 125 -11.78 -20.94 12.62
CA THR A 125 -12.92 -20.03 12.76
C THR A 125 -12.63 -18.65 12.16
N VAL A 126 -11.39 -18.17 12.25
CA VAL A 126 -10.96 -16.93 11.62
C VAL A 126 -10.85 -17.07 10.10
N ALA A 127 -10.37 -18.20 9.60
CA ALA A 127 -10.37 -18.48 8.16
C ALA A 127 -11.79 -18.48 7.58
N TRP A 128 -12.74 -19.14 8.25
CA TRP A 128 -14.16 -19.12 7.89
C TRP A 128 -14.75 -17.70 7.91
N TRP A 129 -14.40 -16.91 8.93
CA TRP A 129 -14.81 -15.51 9.00
C TRP A 129 -14.27 -14.69 7.81
N GLU A 130 -12.98 -14.86 7.45
CA GLU A 130 -12.42 -14.20 6.27
C GLU A 130 -13.06 -14.67 4.97
N GLU A 131 -13.41 -15.94 4.83
CA GLU A 131 -14.12 -16.44 3.64
C GLU A 131 -15.50 -15.80 3.48
N TRP A 132 -16.20 -15.58 4.59
CA TRP A 132 -17.50 -14.93 4.61
C TRP A 132 -17.43 -13.43 4.35
N HIS A 133 -16.51 -12.72 5.00
CA HIS A 133 -16.41 -11.25 4.93
C HIS A 133 -15.49 -10.72 3.82
N LEU A 134 -14.73 -11.60 3.15
CA LEU A 134 -13.92 -11.29 1.97
C LEU A 134 -14.26 -12.26 0.82
N PRO A 135 -15.38 -12.05 0.12
CA PRO A 135 -15.75 -12.86 -1.03
C PRO A 135 -14.65 -12.85 -2.12
N ALA A 136 -14.63 -13.90 -2.93
CA ALA A 136 -13.60 -14.11 -3.97
C ALA A 136 -13.43 -12.91 -4.93
N ALA A 137 -14.50 -12.18 -5.23
CA ALA A 137 -14.45 -11.00 -6.08
C ALA A 137 -13.62 -9.85 -5.46
N GLU A 138 -13.74 -9.63 -4.15
CA GLU A 138 -12.96 -8.61 -3.45
C GLU A 138 -11.51 -9.04 -3.27
N ARG A 139 -11.26 -10.33 -3.00
CA ARG A 139 -9.90 -10.89 -2.99
C ARG A 139 -9.20 -10.65 -4.33
N LYS A 140 -9.88 -10.91 -5.45
CA LYS A 140 -9.34 -10.62 -6.78
C LYS A 140 -9.03 -9.13 -6.97
N GLN A 141 -9.90 -8.24 -6.49
CA GLN A 141 -9.65 -6.79 -6.57
C GLN A 141 -8.43 -6.37 -5.74
N LEU A 142 -8.24 -6.99 -4.56
CA LEU A 142 -7.05 -6.78 -3.73
C LEU A 142 -5.78 -7.27 -4.41
N ASP A 143 -5.82 -8.43 -5.08
CA ASP A 143 -4.68 -8.94 -5.84
C ASP A 143 -4.29 -7.99 -6.98
N GLU A 144 -5.27 -7.53 -7.76
CA GLU A 144 -5.04 -6.57 -8.84
C GLU A 144 -4.49 -5.23 -8.33
N LEU A 145 -5.02 -4.74 -7.20
CA LEU A 145 -4.54 -3.53 -6.54
C LEU A 145 -3.09 -3.72 -6.07
N THR A 146 -2.80 -4.84 -5.40
CA THR A 146 -1.47 -5.18 -4.91
C THR A 146 -0.48 -5.23 -6.07
N HIS A 147 -0.85 -5.88 -7.17
CA HIS A 147 -0.04 -5.91 -8.38
C HIS A 147 0.27 -4.51 -8.92
N ARG A 148 -0.74 -3.61 -8.99
CA ARG A 148 -0.51 -2.22 -9.42
C ARG A 148 0.43 -1.47 -8.46
N THR A 149 0.30 -1.66 -7.14
CA THR A 149 1.23 -1.02 -6.18
C THR A 149 2.66 -1.54 -6.31
N ILE A 150 2.87 -2.81 -6.72
CA ILE A 150 4.20 -3.36 -7.00
C ILE A 150 4.82 -2.66 -8.21
N ILE A 151 4.05 -2.38 -9.26
CA ILE A 151 4.54 -1.66 -10.44
C ILE A 151 5.03 -0.26 -10.04
N ILE A 152 4.23 0.51 -9.29
CA ILE A 152 4.66 1.83 -8.80
C ILE A 152 5.91 1.71 -7.91
N GLY A 153 5.92 0.71 -7.02
CA GLY A 153 7.05 0.39 -6.17
C GLY A 153 8.34 0.12 -6.96
N SER A 154 8.27 -0.57 -8.11
CA SER A 154 9.45 -0.81 -8.95
C SER A 154 10.02 0.47 -9.54
N VAL A 155 9.17 1.40 -10.01
CA VAL A 155 9.62 2.71 -10.52
C VAL A 155 10.28 3.53 -9.40
N LEU A 156 9.70 3.51 -8.20
CA LEU A 156 10.28 4.15 -7.01
C LEU A 156 11.64 3.54 -6.65
N VAL A 157 11.79 2.21 -6.72
CA VAL A 157 13.06 1.53 -6.47
C VAL A 157 14.11 1.97 -7.48
N THR A 158 13.79 1.99 -8.77
CA THR A 158 14.71 2.46 -9.82
C THR A 158 15.10 3.92 -9.62
N ALA A 159 14.15 4.79 -9.27
CA ALA A 159 14.45 6.21 -9.01
C ALA A 159 15.41 6.41 -7.82
N VAL A 160 15.32 5.55 -6.80
CA VAL A 160 16.19 5.62 -5.62
C VAL A 160 17.53 4.92 -5.84
N GLY A 161 17.52 3.82 -6.59
CA GLY A 161 18.65 2.95 -6.86
C GLY A 161 19.28 3.23 -8.20
N ASP A 162 20.02 4.34 -8.32
CA ASP A 162 21.03 4.56 -9.35
C ASP A 162 22.06 5.59 -8.85
N ASN A 163 23.28 5.09 -8.58
CA ASN A 163 24.53 5.83 -8.59
C ASN A 163 25.59 4.98 -9.27
#